data_AF-A0A090VN41-F1
#
_entry.id   AF-A0A090VN41-F1
#
_cell.length_a   1.000
_cell.length_b   1.000
_cell.length_c   1.000
_cell.angle_alpha   90.00
_cell.angle_beta   90.00
_cell.angle_gamma   90.00
#
_symmetry.space_group_name_H-M   'P 1'
#
loop_
_entity.id
_entity.type
_entity.pdbx_description
1 polymer ?
#
loop_
_entity_poly.entity_id
_entity_poly.type
_entity_poly.pdbx_seq_one_letter_code
_entity_poly.pdbx_strand_id
1 'polypeptide(L)'
;MKALFYTREFPPYVYGGAGVHVEYLADELSKLMNLDVRCFGDQDSKSGNLSVKGFPFEDGVFKNSDDKLKSVFKTLSTCLEMNAEL
;
A
#
# COMPACT_ATOMS: atom_id res chain seq x y z
N MET A 1 19.10 -6.25 -7.74
CA MET A 1 18.37 -6.50 -6.47
C MET A 1 17.07 -5.70 -6.52
N LYS A 2 15.98 -6.22 -5.97
CA LYS A 2 14.66 -5.56 -5.98
C LYS A 2 14.10 -5.60 -4.55
N ALA A 3 13.64 -4.47 -4.06
CA ALA A 3 12.97 -4.37 -2.76
C ALA A 3 11.46 -4.20 -2.97
N LEU A 4 10.68 -4.60 -1.97
CA LEU A 4 9.23 -4.46 -1.94
C LEU A 4 8.82 -3.88 -0.58
N PHE A 5 8.12 -2.76 -0.59
CA PHE A 5 7.50 -2.16 0.58
C PHE A 5 6.01 -2.47 0.62
N TYR A 6 5.54 -2.91 1.78
CA TYR A 6 4.13 -2.95 2.13
C TYR A 6 3.85 -1.82 3.11
N THR A 7 2.90 -0.96 2.78
CA THR A 7 2.54 0.18 3.63
C THR A 7 1.05 0.44 3.59
N ARG A 8 0.50 0.96 4.69
CA ARG A 8 -0.87 1.49 4.67
C ARG A 8 -0.93 2.86 4.01
N GLU A 9 0.16 3.63 4.07
CA GLU A 9 0.19 5.03 3.66
C GLU A 9 1.31 5.25 2.65
N PHE A 10 0.94 5.85 1.52
CA PHE A 10 1.85 6.28 0.46
C PHE A 10 1.16 7.37 -0.36
N PRO A 11 1.89 8.33 -0.94
CA PRO A 11 1.28 9.40 -1.73
C PRO A 11 0.23 8.87 -2.74
N PRO A 12 -0.91 9.57 -2.89
CA PRO A 12 -1.27 10.83 -2.22
C PRO A 12 -1.87 10.67 -0.81
N TYR A 13 -1.98 9.45 -0.29
CA TYR A 13 -2.69 9.13 0.97
C TYR A 13 -1.72 8.91 2.14
N VAL A 14 -1.16 10.00 2.65
CA VAL A 14 -0.28 10.02 3.82
C VAL A 14 -0.94 10.82 4.93
N TYR A 15 -1.12 10.21 6.10
CA TYR A 15 -1.90 10.78 7.22
C TYR A 15 -1.10 10.86 8.52
N GLY A 16 0.08 10.24 8.59
CA GLY A 16 0.96 10.28 9.75
C GLY A 16 2.44 10.16 9.41
N GLY A 17 3.28 10.30 10.43
CA GLY A 17 4.74 10.29 10.28
C GLY A 17 5.28 8.99 9.69
N ALA A 18 4.61 7.85 9.94
CA ALA A 18 5.02 6.57 9.37
C ALA A 18 4.96 6.57 7.84
N GLY A 19 3.88 7.10 7.24
CA GLY A 19 3.75 7.19 5.78
C GLY A 19 4.80 8.12 5.16
N VAL A 20 5.08 9.25 5.82
CA VAL A 20 6.12 10.20 5.39
C VAL A 20 7.49 9.54 5.36
N HIS A 21 7.85 8.74 6.37
CA HIS A 21 9.12 8.02 6.37
C HIS A 21 9.21 6.98 5.25
N VAL A 22 8.13 6.26 4.95
CA VAL A 22 8.11 5.28 3.85
C VAL A 22 8.26 5.99 2.50
N GLU A 23 7.60 7.13 2.30
CA GLU A 23 7.72 7.94 1.08
C GLU A 23 9.18 8.35 0.82
N TYR A 24 9.83 9.01 1.78
CA TYR A 24 11.22 9.47 1.59
C TYR A 24 12.20 8.29 1.46
N LEU A 25 12.01 7.22 2.24
CA LEU A 25 12.85 6.03 2.12
C LEU A 25 12.68 5.38 0.74
N ALA A 26 11.45 5.34 0.20
CA ALA A 26 11.18 4.78 -1.11
C ALA A 26 11.84 5.61 -2.23
N ASP A 27 11.72 6.93 -2.17
CA ASP A 27 12.37 7.84 -3.13
C ASP A 27 13.89 7.63 -3.15
N GLU A 28 14.54 7.69 -1.98
CA GLU A 28 16.00 7.53 -1.89
C GLU A 28 16.49 6.13 -2.29
N LEU A 29 15.77 5.08 -1.87
CA LEU A 29 16.15 3.71 -2.22
C LEU A 29 15.96 3.43 -3.72
N SER A 30 14.95 4.02 -4.36
CA SER A 30 14.70 3.87 -5.80
C SER A 30 15.84 4.42 -6.67
N LYS A 31 16.62 5.38 -6.16
CA LYS A 31 17.83 5.90 -6.83
C LYS A 31 18.94 4.85 -6.90
N LEU A 32 18.91 3.85 -6.03
CA LEU A 32 19.95 2.82 -5.90
C LEU A 32 19.52 1.45 -6.43
N MET A 33 18.21 1.15 -6.46
CA MET A 33 17.68 -0.14 -6.90
C MET A 33 16.22 -0.08 -7.36
N ASN A 34 15.73 -1.16 -7.98
CA ASN A 34 14.32 -1.32 -8.28
C ASN A 34 13.51 -1.47 -6.98
N LEU A 35 12.45 -0.68 -6.85
CA LEU A 35 11.58 -0.69 -5.69
C LEU A 35 10.12 -0.77 -6.13
N ASP A 36 9.41 -1.72 -5.54
CA ASP A 36 7.95 -1.77 -5.61
C ASP A 36 7.36 -1.33 -4.27
N VAL A 37 6.26 -0.57 -4.34
CA VAL A 37 5.43 -0.21 -3.20
C VAL A 37 4.04 -0.76 -3.44
N ARG A 38 3.56 -1.58 -2.51
CA ARG A 38 2.16 -2.00 -2.43
C ARG A 38 1.51 -1.26 -1.25
N CYS A 39 0.53 -0.43 -1.55
CA CYS A 39 -0.10 0.47 -0.58
C CYS A 39 -1.62 0.39 -0.57
N PHE A 40 -2.26 0.94 0.46
CA PHE A 40 -3.71 1.05 0.49
C PHE A 40 -4.09 2.26 -0.37
N GLY A 41 -5.07 2.08 -1.27
CA GLY A 41 -5.51 3.15 -2.17
C GLY A 41 -5.74 2.64 -3.59
N ASP A 42 -5.62 3.54 -4.55
CA ASP A 42 -5.93 3.36 -5.97
C ASP A 42 -4.74 3.71 -6.88
N GLN A 43 -3.55 3.84 -6.30
CA GLN A 43 -2.35 4.21 -7.03
C GLN A 43 -2.05 3.18 -8.14
N ASP A 44 -1.71 3.65 -9.32
CA ASP A 44 -1.12 2.84 -10.38
C ASP A 44 -0.12 3.72 -11.11
N SER A 45 1.13 3.71 -10.64
CA SER A 45 2.16 4.58 -11.18
C SER A 45 3.52 3.92 -11.23
N LYS A 46 4.32 4.37 -12.20
CA LYS A 46 5.70 3.96 -12.37
C LYS A 46 6.54 5.15 -12.76
N SER A 47 7.61 5.39 -12.01
CA SER A 47 8.58 6.46 -12.26
C SER A 47 9.99 5.92 -12.07
N GLY A 48 10.74 5.82 -13.17
CA GLY A 48 12.09 5.24 -13.15
C GLY A 48 12.09 3.83 -12.54
N ASN A 49 12.78 3.67 -11.41
CA ASN A 49 12.93 2.41 -10.69
C ASN A 49 11.84 2.18 -9.63
N LEU A 50 10.92 3.13 -9.42
CA LEU A 50 9.85 3.05 -8.44
C LEU A 50 8.53 2.68 -9.13
N SER A 51 7.92 1.58 -8.71
CA SER A 51 6.55 1.20 -9.05
C SER A 51 5.67 1.29 -7.82
N VAL A 52 4.49 1.90 -7.92
CA VAL A 52 3.54 2.04 -6.82
C VAL A 52 2.20 1.47 -7.25
N LYS A 53 1.67 0.56 -6.45
CA LYS A 53 0.37 -0.05 -6.66
C LYS A 53 -0.50 0.02 -5.41
N GLY A 54 -1.65 0.63 -5.56
CA GLY A 54 -2.71 0.73 -4.58
C GLY A 54 -3.63 -0.49 -4.61
N PHE A 55 -4.05 -0.92 -3.42
CA PHE A 55 -5.04 -1.95 -3.21
C PHE A 55 -6.23 -1.33 -2.45
N PRO A 56 -7.47 -1.46 -2.97
CA PRO A 56 -8.64 -0.80 -2.39
C PRO A 56 -8.86 -1.17 -0.92
N PHE A 57 -9.22 -0.18 -0.11
CA PHE A 57 -9.60 -0.35 1.30
C PHE A 57 -11.11 -0.12 1.49
N GLU A 58 -11.89 -0.99 0.87
CA GLU A 58 -13.35 -0.87 0.79
C GLU A 58 -14.09 -1.90 1.64
N ASP A 59 -15.36 -1.63 1.93
CA ASP A 59 -16.17 -2.55 2.73
C ASP A 59 -16.41 -3.88 2.00
N GLY A 60 -16.53 -3.87 0.67
CA GLY A 60 -16.68 -5.06 -0.16
C GLY A 60 -17.71 -6.06 0.40
N VAL A 61 -17.27 -7.30 0.58
CA VAL A 61 -18.08 -8.40 1.15
C VAL A 61 -18.42 -8.21 2.65
N PHE A 62 -17.75 -7.28 3.34
CA PHE A 62 -17.95 -6.99 4.77
C PHE A 62 -18.94 -5.85 5.03
N LYS A 63 -19.64 -5.35 4.00
CA LYS A 63 -20.63 -4.27 4.12
C LYS A 63 -21.64 -4.48 5.26
N ASN A 64 -22.10 -5.72 5.44
CA ASN A 64 -23.09 -6.11 6.44
C ASN A 64 -22.47 -6.72 7.71
N SER A 65 -21.15 -6.72 7.86
CA SER A 65 -20.47 -7.19 9.06
C SER A 65 -20.64 -6.21 10.23
N ASP A 66 -20.48 -6.72 11.46
CA ASP A 66 -20.43 -5.90 12.68
C ASP A 66 -19.38 -4.80 12.53
N ASP A 67 -19.75 -3.56 12.89
CA ASP A 67 -18.89 -2.39 12.76
C ASP A 67 -17.57 -2.51 13.54
N LYS A 68 -17.57 -3.27 14.65
CA LYS A 68 -16.36 -3.54 15.44
C LYS A 68 -15.36 -4.46 14.71
N LEU A 69 -15.84 -5.28 13.77
CA LEU A 69 -15.01 -6.24 13.02
C LEU A 69 -14.64 -5.73 11.63
N LYS A 70 -15.43 -4.80 11.08
CA LYS A 70 -15.31 -4.30 9.71
C LYS A 70 -13.91 -3.79 9.40
N SER A 71 -13.30 -3.00 10.30
CA SER A 71 -11.95 -2.44 10.09
C SER A 71 -10.86 -3.51 9.98
N VAL A 72 -10.93 -4.56 10.81
CA VAL A 72 -9.98 -5.67 10.81
C VAL A 72 -10.13 -6.51 9.54
N PHE A 73 -11.36 -6.81 9.14
CA PHE A 73 -11.61 -7.61 7.92
C PHE A 73 -11.17 -6.90 6.65
N LYS A 74 -11.46 -5.60 6.53
CA LYS A 74 -10.96 -4.79 5.42
C LYS A 74 -9.43 -4.81 5.35
N THR A 75 -8.78 -4.62 6.50
CA THR A 75 -7.30 -4.59 6.57
C THR A 75 -6.71 -5.94 6.16
N LEU A 76 -7.29 -7.04 6.65
CA LEU A 76 -6.84 -8.38 6.29
C LEU A 76 -7.03 -8.65 4.79
N SER A 77 -8.19 -8.30 4.22
CA SER A 77 -8.48 -8.48 2.79
C SER A 77 -7.49 -7.72 1.92
N THR A 78 -7.31 -6.42 2.17
CA THR A 78 -6.35 -5.60 1.41
C THR A 78 -4.94 -6.16 1.51
N CYS A 79 -4.48 -6.59 2.71
CA CYS A 79 -3.16 -7.20 2.87
C CYS A 79 -3.02 -8.56 2.14
N LEU A 80 -4.09 -9.35 2.05
CA LEU A 80 -4.09 -10.59 1.28
C LEU A 80 -4.01 -10.30 -0.22
N GLU A 81 -4.82 -9.37 -0.73
CA GLU A 81 -4.79 -8.94 -2.13
C GLU A 81 -3.40 -8.43 -2.54
N MET A 82 -2.80 -7.61 -1.67
CA MET A 82 -1.42 -7.16 -1.82
C MET A 82 -0.40 -8.29 -1.99
N ASN A 83 -0.64 -9.50 -1.48
CA ASN A 83 0.28 -10.63 -1.62
C ASN A 83 -0.16 -11.63 -2.71
N ALA A 84 -1.44 -11.61 -3.09
CA ALA A 84 -2.00 -12.52 -4.08
C ALA A 84 -1.64 -12.12 -5.51
N GLU A 85 -1.37 -10.84 -5.76
CA GLU A 85 -0.95 -10.38 -7.07
C GLU A 85 0.56 -10.56 -7.29
N LEU A 86 0.94 -11.24 -8.37
CA LEU A 86 2.34 -11.52 -8.74
C LEU A 86 3.01 -10.32 -9.40
#